data_AF-A0A970F5J9-F1
#
_entry.id   AF-A0A970F5J9-F1
#
_cell.length_a   1.000
_cell.length_b   1.000
_cell.length_c   1.000
_cell.angle_alpha   90.00
_cell.angle_beta   90.00
_cell.angle_gamma   90.00
#
_symmetry.space_group_name_H-M   'P 1'
#
loop_
_entity.id
_entity.type
_entity.pdbx_description
1 polymer ?
#
loop_
_entity_poly.entity_id
_entity_poly.type
_entity_poly.pdbx_seq_one_letter_code
_entity_poly.pdbx_strand_id
1 'polypeptide(L)'
;HKGMIFTQLAIGLSFTVIYFFVFRYLIVKMNLATPGREIDDAEIKLFSKKDYKEKKAGTLGEKTPAMASNRYLEQAAVFLESFGGTDNIDKVNNCATRLRITVKDESLVLSDDSFRSGGAHGVVRNGNAFQVIVGLDVPQVREQFEKLLEIQD
;
A
#
# COMPACT_ATOMS: atom_id res chain seq x y z
N HIS A 1 -12.56 40.82 26.31
CA HIS A 1 -12.68 39.71 25.34
C HIS A 1 -11.92 39.91 24.02
N LYS A 2 -11.99 41.06 23.32
CA LYS A 2 -11.36 41.22 21.97
C LYS A 2 -9.81 41.07 21.95
N GLY A 3 -9.09 41.59 22.96
CA GLY A 3 -7.62 41.50 23.00
C GLY A 3 -7.04 40.08 23.15
N MET A 4 -7.77 39.19 23.85
CA MET A 4 -7.39 37.79 24.01
C MET A 4 -7.43 37.04 22.66
N ILE A 5 -8.42 37.35 21.81
CA ILE A 5 -8.58 36.75 20.48
C ILE A 5 -7.43 37.16 19.55
N PHE A 6 -7.05 38.44 19.53
CA PHE A 6 -5.90 38.90 18.73
C PHE A 6 -4.58 38.25 19.15
N THR A 7 -4.39 38.05 20.46
CA THR A 7 -3.19 37.40 20.99
C THR A 7 -3.12 35.93 20.57
N GLN A 8 -4.24 35.20 20.64
CA GLN A 8 -4.33 33.80 20.20
C GLN A 8 -4.10 33.65 18.68
N LEU A 9 -4.62 34.58 17.87
CA LEU A 9 -4.35 34.61 16.43
C LEU A 9 -2.88 34.86 16.12
N ALA A 10 -2.23 35.80 16.82
CA ALA A 10 -0.81 36.08 16.67
C ALA A 10 0.06 34.87 17.05
N ILE A 11 -0.29 34.18 18.14
CA ILE A 11 0.39 32.96 18.58
C ILE A 11 0.23 31.85 17.52
N GLY A 12 -0.99 31.61 17.02
CA GLY A 12 -1.23 30.61 15.99
C GLY A 12 -0.46 30.87 14.68
N LEU A 13 -0.40 32.14 14.25
CA LEU A 13 0.38 32.53 13.08
C LEU A 13 1.88 32.29 13.30
N SER A 14 2.38 32.65 14.49
CA SER A 14 3.78 32.45 14.86
C SER A 14 4.16 30.97 14.89
N PHE A 15 3.32 30.11 15.49
CA PHE A 15 3.54 28.67 15.47
C PHE A 15 3.53 28.10 14.06
N THR A 16 2.64 28.56 13.18
CA THR A 16 2.60 28.11 11.77
C THR A 16 3.92 28.36 11.07
N VAL A 17 4.49 29.57 11.25
CA VAL A 17 5.78 29.93 10.68
C VAL A 17 6.90 29.05 11.25
N ILE A 18 6.96 28.90 12.59
CA ILE A 18 7.98 28.08 13.25
C ILE A 18 7.90 26.62 12.77
N TYR A 19 6.71 26.02 12.77
CA TYR A 19 6.52 24.65 12.31
C TYR A 19 6.97 24.47 10.87
N PHE A 20 6.62 25.39 9.96
CA PHE A 20 7.03 25.31 8.56
C PHE A 20 8.56 25.28 8.42
N PHE A 21 9.27 26.20 9.09
CA PHE A 21 10.72 26.26 8.98
C PHE A 21 11.43 25.09 9.67
N VAL A 22 10.94 24.67 10.85
CA VAL A 22 11.50 23.52 11.58
C VAL A 22 11.30 22.23 10.78
N PHE A 23 10.07 21.91 10.36
CA PHE A 23 9.82 20.71 9.57
C PHE A 23 10.56 20.75 8.23
N ARG A 24 10.58 21.88 7.53
CA ARG A 24 11.35 22.03 6.28
C ARG A 24 12.82 21.75 6.50
N TYR A 25 13.41 22.29 7.57
CA TYR A 25 14.81 22.06 7.90
C TYR A 25 15.09 20.59 8.24
N LEU A 26 14.22 19.95 9.03
CA LEU A 26 14.34 18.51 9.35
C LEU A 26 14.22 17.63 8.09
N ILE A 27 13.29 17.93 7.20
CA ILE A 27 13.05 17.14 5.97
C ILE A 27 14.21 17.28 4.97
N VAL A 28 14.74 18.50 4.78
CA VAL A 28 15.80 18.76 3.81
C VAL A 28 17.17 18.38 4.34
N LYS A 29 17.48 18.71 5.61
CA LYS A 29 18.83 18.51 6.17
C LYS A 29 18.98 17.17 6.88
N MET A 30 17.92 16.66 7.51
CA MET A 30 17.98 15.40 8.29
C MET A 30 17.33 14.21 7.57
N ASN A 31 16.85 14.38 6.33
CA ASN A 31 16.21 13.32 5.53
C ASN A 31 15.19 12.49 6.34
N LEU A 32 14.46 13.16 7.25
CA LEU A 32 13.49 12.48 8.09
C LEU A 32 12.40 11.87 7.21
N ALA A 33 12.22 10.55 7.32
CA ALA A 33 11.24 9.80 6.54
C ALA A 33 9.83 10.22 6.95
N THR A 34 9.26 11.17 6.22
CA THR A 34 7.86 11.54 6.36
C THR A 34 6.99 10.46 5.72
N PRO A 35 5.85 10.07 6.31
CA PRO A 35 4.94 9.07 5.74
C PRO A 35 4.61 9.40 4.28
N GLY A 36 4.91 8.49 3.35
CA GLY A 36 4.79 8.69 1.89
C GLY A 36 6.06 9.13 1.15
N ARG A 37 7.18 9.38 1.86
CA ARG A 37 8.54 9.55 1.31
C ARG A 37 9.37 8.31 1.64
N GLU A 38 8.86 7.14 1.28
CA GLU A 38 9.65 5.91 1.35
C GLU A 38 10.76 6.01 0.29
N ILE A 39 11.99 5.73 0.70
CA ILE A 39 13.18 5.73 -0.16
C ILE A 39 13.11 4.44 -0.98
N ASP A 40 12.20 4.42 -1.94
CA ASP A 40 12.31 3.64 -3.15
C ASP A 40 11.95 4.61 -4.26
N ASP A 41 12.83 4.71 -5.25
CA ASP A 41 12.79 5.63 -6.39
C ASP A 41 11.60 5.38 -7.34
N ALA A 42 10.39 5.30 -6.80
CA ALA A 42 9.15 5.45 -7.53
C ALA A 42 8.78 6.94 -7.48
N GLU A 43 9.30 7.69 -8.46
CA GLU A 43 8.84 9.04 -8.79
C GLU A 43 7.31 9.10 -8.61
N ILE A 44 6.84 9.93 -7.67
CA ILE A 44 5.42 10.29 -7.56
C ILE A 44 5.10 11.12 -8.80
N LYS A 45 4.90 10.44 -9.94
CA LYS A 45 4.31 11.04 -11.12
C LYS A 45 2.89 11.43 -10.73
N LEU A 46 2.65 12.73 -10.61
CA LEU A 46 1.30 13.29 -10.58
C LEU A 46 0.63 12.90 -11.90
N PHE A 47 -0.02 11.75 -11.94
CA PHE A 47 -0.81 11.35 -13.09
C PHE A 47 -1.98 12.32 -13.21
N SER A 48 -1.94 13.19 -14.21
CA SER A 48 -3.13 13.94 -14.59
C SER A 48 -4.20 12.96 -15.06
N LYS A 49 -5.49 13.34 -15.00
CA LYS A 49 -6.61 12.49 -15.45
C LYS A 49 -6.45 12.03 -16.91
N LYS A 50 -5.64 12.74 -17.71
CA LYS A 50 -5.25 12.36 -19.07
C LYS A 50 -4.16 11.28 -19.07
N ASP A 51 -3.10 11.42 -18.30
CA ASP A 51 -2.07 10.37 -18.14
C ASP A 51 -2.63 9.06 -17.56
N TYR A 52 -3.61 9.11 -16.65
CA TYR A 52 -4.27 7.90 -16.15
C TYR A 52 -5.10 7.20 -17.25
N LYS A 53 -5.70 7.98 -18.16
CA LYS A 53 -6.43 7.46 -19.31
C LYS A 53 -5.50 6.98 -20.43
N GLU A 54 -4.32 7.58 -20.58
CA GLU A 54 -3.30 7.19 -21.55
C GLU A 54 -2.45 6.02 -21.05
N LYS A 55 -2.17 5.89 -19.75
CA LYS A 55 -1.65 4.64 -19.17
C LYS A 55 -2.70 3.55 -19.15
N LYS A 56 -3.99 3.87 -18.94
CA LYS A 56 -5.06 2.91 -19.24
C LYS A 56 -5.01 2.55 -20.72
N ALA A 57 -4.99 3.49 -21.67
CA ALA A 57 -4.95 3.16 -23.11
C ALA A 57 -3.67 2.40 -23.54
N GLY A 58 -2.51 2.72 -22.98
CA GLY A 58 -1.23 2.07 -23.22
C GLY A 58 -1.01 0.76 -22.44
N THR A 59 -1.87 0.48 -21.44
CA THR A 59 -2.00 -0.84 -20.79
C THR A 59 -3.38 -1.49 -21.05
N LEU A 60 -4.11 -0.96 -22.03
CA LEU A 60 -5.27 -1.50 -22.73
C LEU A 60 -4.91 -1.72 -24.20
N GLY A 61 -3.62 -1.99 -24.49
CA GLY A 61 -3.31 -2.92 -25.55
C GLY A 61 -3.93 -4.25 -25.17
N GLU A 62 -5.18 -4.44 -25.57
CA GLU A 62 -5.90 -5.71 -25.69
C GLU A 62 -5.49 -6.76 -24.64
N LYS A 63 -5.73 -6.47 -23.36
CA LYS A 63 -5.56 -7.47 -22.29
C LYS A 63 -6.66 -8.51 -22.46
N THR A 64 -6.40 -9.52 -23.28
CA THR A 64 -7.20 -10.74 -23.32
C THR A 64 -7.39 -11.21 -21.87
N PRO A 65 -8.58 -11.69 -21.46
CA PRO A 65 -8.84 -12.13 -20.08
C PRO A 65 -7.77 -13.08 -19.52
N ALA A 66 -7.15 -13.89 -20.37
CA ALA A 66 -6.03 -14.79 -20.04
C ALA A 66 -4.76 -14.07 -19.52
N MET A 67 -4.42 -12.89 -20.04
CA MET A 67 -3.23 -12.13 -19.61
C MET A 67 -3.47 -11.38 -18.29
N ALA A 68 -4.69 -10.91 -18.06
CA ALA A 68 -5.07 -10.27 -16.79
C ALA A 68 -5.17 -11.30 -15.66
N SER A 69 -5.73 -12.48 -15.93
CA SER A 69 -5.75 -13.59 -14.97
C SER A 69 -4.35 -14.05 -14.59
N ASN A 70 -3.42 -14.15 -15.55
CA ASN A 70 -2.04 -14.53 -15.27
C ASN A 70 -1.36 -13.53 -14.32
N ARG A 71 -1.54 -12.22 -14.52
CA ARG A 71 -1.00 -11.21 -13.61
C ARG A 71 -1.55 -11.37 -12.19
N TYR A 72 -2.86 -11.53 -12.02
CA TYR A 72 -3.45 -11.69 -10.67
C TYR A 72 -3.01 -13.00 -10.00
N LEU A 73 -2.80 -14.05 -10.80
CA LEU A 73 -2.29 -15.33 -10.33
C LEU A 73 -0.83 -15.23 -9.88
N GLU A 74 0.02 -14.54 -10.65
CA GLU A 74 1.40 -14.24 -10.24
C GLU A 74 1.45 -13.43 -8.95
N GLN A 75 0.63 -12.39 -8.81
CA GLN A 75 0.55 -11.60 -7.58
C GLN A 75 0.11 -12.45 -6.38
N ALA A 76 -0.91 -13.27 -6.57
CA ALA A 76 -1.40 -14.17 -5.53
C ALA A 76 -0.33 -15.19 -5.12
N ALA A 77 0.42 -15.75 -6.07
CA ALA A 77 1.51 -16.70 -5.81
C ALA A 77 2.64 -16.05 -5.01
N VAL A 78 3.08 -14.85 -5.40
CA VAL A 78 4.12 -14.10 -4.67
C VAL A 78 3.67 -13.78 -3.25
N PHE A 79 2.41 -13.36 -3.06
CA PHE A 79 1.89 -13.11 -1.71
C PHE A 79 1.83 -14.39 -0.88
N LEU A 80 1.43 -15.51 -1.47
CA LEU A 80 1.34 -16.80 -0.78
C LEU A 80 2.71 -17.27 -0.30
N GLU A 81 3.72 -17.20 -1.17
CA GLU A 81 5.11 -17.48 -0.82
C GLU A 81 5.62 -16.53 0.26
N SER A 82 5.29 -15.23 0.14
CA SER A 82 5.68 -14.21 1.12
C SER A 82 5.06 -14.43 2.50
N PHE A 83 3.89 -15.07 2.59
CA PHE A 83 3.27 -15.47 3.86
C PHE A 83 3.79 -16.80 4.41
N GLY A 84 4.75 -17.46 3.76
CA GLY A 84 5.29 -18.75 4.22
C GLY A 84 4.52 -19.96 3.71
N GLY A 85 3.76 -19.82 2.62
CA GLY A 85 3.04 -20.90 1.96
C GLY A 85 1.61 -21.12 2.46
N THR A 86 0.94 -22.12 1.87
CA THR A 86 -0.47 -22.46 2.15
C THR A 86 -0.71 -22.83 3.60
N ASP A 87 0.23 -23.53 4.23
CA ASP A 87 0.07 -24.08 5.57
C ASP A 87 0.03 -23.00 6.66
N ASN A 88 0.65 -21.85 6.39
CA ASN A 88 0.73 -20.74 7.34
C ASN A 88 -0.51 -19.83 7.32
N ILE A 89 -1.39 -19.95 6.32
CA ILE A 89 -2.60 -19.14 6.24
C ILE A 89 -3.68 -19.72 7.17
N ASP A 90 -4.25 -18.88 8.02
CA ASP A 90 -5.40 -19.24 8.88
C ASP A 90 -6.71 -18.72 8.27
N LYS A 91 -6.75 -17.44 7.89
CA LYS A 91 -7.95 -16.82 7.34
C LYS A 91 -7.63 -15.76 6.31
N VAL A 92 -8.38 -15.76 5.21
CA VAL A 92 -8.31 -14.74 4.16
C VAL A 92 -9.62 -13.96 4.14
N ASN A 93 -9.51 -12.63 4.08
CA ASN A 93 -10.63 -11.72 3.91
C ASN A 93 -10.17 -10.53 3.05
N ASN A 94 -11.09 -9.75 2.50
CA ASN A 94 -10.75 -8.56 1.75
C ASN A 94 -11.67 -7.37 2.06
N CYS A 95 -11.13 -6.19 1.82
CA CYS A 95 -11.86 -4.94 1.71
C CYS A 95 -11.79 -4.45 0.25
N ALA A 96 -12.30 -3.26 -0.03
CA ALA A 96 -12.27 -2.68 -1.38
C ALA A 96 -10.84 -2.53 -1.96
N THR A 97 -9.86 -2.22 -1.11
CA THR A 97 -8.47 -1.95 -1.56
C THR A 97 -7.38 -2.70 -0.80
N ARG A 98 -7.75 -3.52 0.18
CA ARG A 98 -6.83 -4.25 1.05
C ARG A 98 -7.20 -5.72 1.16
N LEU A 99 -6.22 -6.59 1.02
CA LEU A 99 -6.31 -8.01 1.35
C LEU A 99 -5.91 -8.18 2.82
N ARG A 100 -6.76 -8.82 3.62
CA ARG A 100 -6.55 -9.05 5.05
C ARG A 100 -6.31 -10.54 5.27
N ILE A 101 -5.14 -10.88 5.78
CA ILE A 101 -4.72 -12.26 5.97
C ILE A 101 -4.34 -12.44 7.43
N THR A 102 -4.88 -13.48 8.06
CA THR A 102 -4.43 -13.97 9.35
C THR A 102 -3.52 -15.16 9.10
N VAL A 103 -2.33 -15.14 9.70
CA VAL A 103 -1.36 -16.23 9.64
C VAL A 103 -1.27 -16.97 10.98
N LYS A 104 -0.81 -18.21 10.95
CA LYS A 104 -0.58 -19.03 12.15
C LYS A 104 0.72 -18.64 12.83
N ASP A 105 1.76 -18.42 12.04
CA ASP A 105 3.11 -18.08 12.49
C ASP A 105 3.63 -16.83 11.76
N GLU A 106 3.89 -15.77 12.52
CA GLU A 106 4.46 -14.52 12.00
C GLU A 106 5.92 -14.68 11.56
N SER A 107 6.67 -15.64 12.12
CA SER A 107 8.10 -15.82 11.83
C SER A 107 8.39 -16.35 10.43
N LEU A 108 7.42 -17.00 9.80
CA LEU A 108 7.51 -17.52 8.44
C LEU A 108 7.19 -16.45 7.37
N VAL A 109 6.71 -15.28 7.79
CA VAL A 109 6.35 -14.20 6.87
C VAL A 109 7.59 -13.41 6.46
N LEU A 110 7.86 -13.35 5.15
CA LEU A 110 8.99 -12.61 4.56
C LEU A 110 8.86 -11.10 4.77
N SER A 111 9.87 -10.31 4.36
CA SER A 111 9.87 -8.84 4.53
C SER A 111 8.79 -8.14 3.70
N ASP A 112 8.47 -6.90 4.07
CA ASP A 112 7.48 -6.08 3.34
C ASP A 112 7.86 -5.87 1.86
N ASP A 113 9.15 -5.94 1.53
CA ASP A 113 9.68 -5.77 0.18
C ASP A 113 9.30 -6.94 -0.74
N SER A 114 9.18 -8.16 -0.20
CA SER A 114 8.66 -9.31 -0.95
C SER A 114 7.23 -9.05 -1.44
N PHE A 115 6.38 -8.45 -0.59
CA PHE A 115 5.03 -8.06 -0.98
C PHE A 115 5.02 -6.88 -1.96
N ARG A 116 5.90 -5.89 -1.79
CA ARG A 116 6.04 -4.78 -2.74
C ARG A 116 6.46 -5.28 -4.13
N SER A 117 7.35 -6.27 -4.19
CA SER A 117 7.78 -6.91 -5.44
C SER A 117 6.62 -7.62 -6.16
N GLY A 118 5.69 -8.22 -5.40
CA GLY A 118 4.43 -8.78 -5.89
C GLY A 118 3.38 -7.73 -6.29
N GLY A 119 3.70 -6.44 -6.21
CA GLY A 119 2.81 -5.34 -6.58
C GLY A 119 1.89 -4.86 -5.47
N ALA A 120 2.23 -5.11 -4.20
CA ALA A 120 1.61 -4.40 -3.09
C ALA A 120 2.12 -2.95 -3.02
N HIS A 121 1.22 -2.01 -2.75
CA HIS A 121 1.54 -0.61 -2.46
C HIS A 121 2.04 -0.44 -1.02
N GLY A 122 1.80 -1.41 -0.16
CA GLY A 122 2.25 -1.41 1.23
C GLY A 122 1.67 -2.57 2.03
N VAL A 123 2.29 -2.86 3.16
CA VAL A 123 1.89 -3.92 4.09
C VAL A 123 1.77 -3.34 5.50
N VAL A 124 0.73 -3.73 6.22
CA VAL A 124 0.54 -3.39 7.63
C VAL A 124 0.56 -4.69 8.43
N ARG A 125 1.44 -4.76 9.42
CA ARG A 125 1.59 -5.90 10.34
C ARG A 125 0.99 -5.58 11.70
N ASN A 126 0.21 -6.51 12.25
CA ASN A 126 -0.35 -6.41 13.59
C ASN A 126 -0.39 -7.80 14.25
N GLY A 127 0.78 -8.28 14.67
CA GLY A 127 0.98 -9.67 15.09
C GLY A 127 0.63 -10.61 13.95
N ASN A 128 -0.21 -11.61 14.24
CA ASN A 128 -0.70 -12.59 13.28
C ASN A 128 -1.64 -12.02 12.20
N ALA A 129 -2.08 -10.76 12.30
CA ALA A 129 -2.99 -10.14 11.34
C ALA A 129 -2.25 -9.18 10.40
N PHE A 130 -2.34 -9.45 9.10
CA PHE A 130 -1.67 -8.71 8.04
C PHE A 130 -2.68 -8.02 7.13
N GLN A 131 -2.32 -6.83 6.63
CA GLN A 131 -3.09 -6.13 5.60
C GLN A 131 -2.19 -5.73 4.44
N VAL A 132 -2.41 -6.32 3.27
CA VAL A 132 -1.69 -6.02 2.03
C VAL A 132 -2.52 -5.07 1.18
N ILE A 133 -1.96 -3.92 0.80
CA ILE A 133 -2.64 -2.87 0.05
C ILE A 133 -2.35 -3.08 -1.43
N VAL A 134 -3.29 -3.65 -2.20
CA VAL A 134 -3.08 -3.94 -3.63
C VAL A 134 -3.79 -2.91 -4.53
N GLY A 135 -4.90 -2.33 -4.07
CA GLY A 135 -5.72 -1.40 -4.85
C GLY A 135 -7.04 -2.03 -5.30
N LEU A 136 -7.64 -1.53 -6.39
CA LEU A 136 -8.97 -1.97 -6.83
C LEU A 136 -9.03 -3.41 -7.36
N ASP A 137 -7.87 -4.04 -7.55
CA ASP A 137 -7.76 -5.41 -8.09
C ASP A 137 -7.84 -6.50 -7.00
N VAL A 138 -8.04 -6.11 -5.73
CA VAL A 138 -8.10 -7.04 -4.60
C VAL A 138 -9.11 -8.18 -4.77
N PRO A 139 -10.34 -7.97 -5.28
CA PRO A 139 -11.28 -9.09 -5.49
C PRO A 139 -10.72 -10.17 -6.42
N GLN A 140 -10.09 -9.76 -7.53
CA GLN A 140 -9.51 -10.70 -8.50
C GLN A 140 -8.28 -11.42 -7.94
N VAL A 141 -7.42 -10.69 -7.20
CA VAL A 141 -6.25 -11.30 -6.56
C VAL A 141 -6.68 -12.28 -5.46
N ARG A 142 -7.71 -11.95 -4.66
CA ARG A 142 -8.27 -12.84 -3.66
C ARG A 142 -8.77 -14.15 -4.30
N GLU A 143 -9.50 -14.07 -5.40
CA GLU A 143 -10.02 -15.25 -6.09
C GLU A 143 -8.89 -16.19 -6.53
N GLN A 144 -7.79 -15.65 -7.08
CA GLN A 144 -6.62 -16.46 -7.44
C GLN A 144 -5.89 -17.00 -6.21
N PHE A 145 -5.82 -16.21 -5.14
CA PHE A 145 -5.20 -16.61 -3.88
C PHE A 145 -5.94 -17.79 -3.23
N GLU A 146 -7.27 -17.77 -3.22
CA GLU A 146 -8.11 -18.87 -2.73
C GLU A 146 -7.97 -20.12 -3.60
N LYS A 147 -7.87 -19.97 -4.93
CA LYS A 147 -7.57 -21.08 -5.85
C LYS A 147 -6.24 -21.75 -5.54
N LEU A 148 -5.20 -20.97 -5.23
CA LEU A 148 -3.89 -21.48 -4.86
C LEU A 148 -3.87 -22.17 -3.49
N LEU A 149 -4.79 -21.79 -2.59
CA LEU A 149 -4.96 -22.42 -1.28
C LEU A 149 -5.79 -23.71 -1.32
N GLU A 150 -6.30 -24.11 -2.49
CA GLU A 150 -7.24 -25.23 -2.65
C GLU A 150 -8.47 -25.15 -1.73
N ILE A 151 -8.81 -23.94 -1.26
CA ILE A 151 -10.04 -23.72 -0.48
C ILE A 151 -11.18 -23.66 -1.49
N GLN A 152 -11.75 -24.83 -1.77
CA GLN A 152 -12.97 -24.99 -2.54
C GLN A 152 -14.15 -24.78 -1.58
N ASP A 153 -14.92 -23.71 -1.79
CA ASP A 153 -16.18 -23.44 -1.04
C ASP A 153 -17.12 -24.66 -1.01
#